data_AF-A0A7Y7M1C8-F1
#
_entry.id   AF-A0A7Y7M1C8-F1
#
_cell.length_a   1.000
_cell.length_b   1.000
_cell.length_c   1.000
_cell.angle_alpha   90.00
_cell.angle_beta   90.00
_cell.angle_gamma   90.00
#
_symmetry.space_group_name_H-M   'P 1'
#
loop_
_entity.id
_entity.type
_entity.pdbx_description
1 polymer ?
#
loop_
_entity_poly.entity_id
_entity_poly.type
_entity_poly.pdbx_seq_one_letter_code
_entity_poly.pdbx_strand_id
1 'polypeptide(L)' 'MTLAPEGRKMLRIEQRNAAVPVERKPDWMKAKVEMGSEFIAMKNLVKGQGLHTVCEEAGCPNIFECWEDREA' A
#
# COMPACT_ATOMS: atom_id res chain seq x y z
N MET A 1 -1.77 22.78 5.69
CA MET A 1 -0.82 21.99 6.51
C MET A 1 -0.97 22.43 7.94
N THR A 2 -1.70 21.67 8.76
CA THR A 2 -2.04 22.05 10.13
C THR A 2 -0.79 22.01 11.01
N LEU A 3 -0.28 23.20 11.35
CA LEU A 3 0.80 23.43 12.31
C LEU A 3 0.33 23.22 13.76
N ALA A 4 -0.39 22.13 14.03
CA ALA A 4 -0.74 21.76 15.39
C ALA A 4 0.51 21.21 16.11
N PRO A 5 0.71 21.49 17.41
CA PRO A 5 1.91 21.10 18.15
C PRO A 5 2.20 19.59 18.16
N GLU A 6 1.17 18.74 18.00
CA GLU A 6 1.32 17.28 17.91
C GLU A 6 2.04 16.82 16.64
N GLY A 7 1.82 17.51 15.51
CA GLY A 7 2.48 17.19 14.24
C GLY A 7 4.00 17.37 14.31
N ARG A 8 4.49 18.32 15.13
CA ARG A 8 5.94 18.56 15.30
C ARG A 8 6.67 17.40 15.95
N LYS A 9 6.02 16.67 16.88
CA LYS A 9 6.60 15.48 17.52
C LYS A 9 6.78 14.35 16.51
N MET A 10 5.78 14.10 15.67
CA MET A 10 5.85 13.06 14.63
C MET A 10 6.90 13.38 13.57
N LEU A 11 6.97 14.62 13.10
CA LEU A 11 7.98 15.07 12.13
C LEU A 11 9.43 14.80 12.62
N ARG A 12 9.72 15.01 13.91
CA ARG A 12 11.03 14.69 14.49
C ARG A 12 11.33 13.19 14.46
N ILE A 13 10.32 12.34 14.73
CA ILE A 13 10.48 10.89 14.71
C ILE A 13 10.70 10.40 13.27
N GLU A 14 9.94 10.91 12.31
CA GLU A 14 10.10 10.58 10.88
C GLU A 14 11.49 10.95 10.37
N GLN A 15 12.01 12.14 10.71
CA GLN A 15 13.37 12.54 10.34
C GLN A 15 14.42 11.60 10.92
N ARG A 16 14.24 11.14 12.17
CA ARG A 16 15.14 10.16 12.80
C ARG A 16 15.04 8.79 12.14
N ASN A 17 13.83 8.33 11.80
CA ASN A 17 13.62 7.06 11.13
C ASN A 17 14.27 7.06 9.74
N ALA A 18 14.16 8.17 8.99
CA ALA A 18 14.76 8.32 7.67
C ALA A 18 16.30 8.35 7.68
N ALA A 19 16.93 8.62 8.83
CA ALA A 19 18.38 8.53 8.97
C ALA A 19 18.90 7.09 8.98
N VAL A 20 18.02 6.10 9.22
CA VAL A 20 18.33 4.68 9.08
C VAL A 20 18.03 4.27 7.62
N PRO A 21 19.01 3.72 6.87
CA PRO A 21 18.77 3.26 5.52
C PRO A 21 17.72 2.13 5.48
N VAL A 22 16.87 2.12 4.45
CA VAL A 22 15.88 1.06 4.24
C VAL A 22 16.58 -0.29 4.11
N GLU A 23 16.19 -1.28 4.92
CA GLU A 23 16.80 -2.60 4.84
C GLU A 23 16.39 -3.34 3.56
N ARG A 24 17.30 -4.16 3.05
CA ARG A 24 16.98 -5.10 1.99
C ARG A 24 15.98 -6.14 2.52
N LYS A 25 14.89 -6.33 1.80
CA LYS A 25 13.92 -7.39 2.09
C LYS A 25 14.60 -8.77 2.01
N PRO A 26 14.31 -9.71 2.93
CA PRO A 26 14.77 -11.09 2.85
C PRO A 26 14.31 -11.79 1.56
N ASP A 27 15.06 -12.79 1.10
CA ASP A 27 14.78 -13.47 -0.17
C ASP A 27 13.44 -14.23 -0.23
N TRP A 28 12.85 -14.56 0.94
CA TRP A 28 11.54 -15.21 1.05
C TRP A 28 10.37 -14.23 1.00
N MET A 29 10.59 -12.92 1.17
CA MET A 29 9.55 -11.90 1.16
C MET A 29 9.39 -11.31 -0.25
N LYS A 30 8.68 -12.04 -1.12
CA LYS A 30 8.41 -11.65 -2.51
C LYS A 30 6.91 -11.63 -2.76
N ALA A 31 6.43 -10.58 -3.42
CA ALA A 31 5.05 -10.50 -3.87
C ALA A 31 4.84 -11.43 -5.08
N LYS A 32 3.72 -12.15 -5.11
CA LYS A 32 3.26 -12.87 -6.29
C LYS A 32 2.56 -11.87 -7.22
N VAL A 33 3.20 -11.51 -8.31
CA VAL A 33 2.66 -10.51 -9.25
C VAL A 33 2.00 -11.24 -10.42
N GLU A 34 0.68 -11.27 -10.40
CA GLU A 34 -0.17 -11.73 -11.49
C GLU A 34 -1.16 -10.61 -11.81
N MET A 35 -1.25 -10.23 -13.08
CA MET A 35 -2.21 -9.23 -13.56
C MET A 35 -3.20 -9.92 -14.49
N GLY A 36 -4.02 -10.79 -13.92
CA GLY A 36 -5.04 -11.53 -14.65
C GLY A 36 -6.28 -10.70 -14.94
N SER A 37 -7.29 -11.34 -15.53
CA SER A 37 -8.55 -10.68 -15.89
C SER A 37 -9.27 -10.17 -14.66
N GLU A 38 -9.17 -10.89 -13.54
CA GLU A 38 -9.90 -10.60 -12.31
C GLU A 38 -9.32 -9.40 -11.58
N PHE A 39 -7.98 -9.32 -11.47
CA PHE A 39 -7.31 -8.12 -10.98
C PHE A 39 -7.71 -6.87 -11.77
N ILE A 40 -7.72 -6.95 -13.11
CA ILE A 40 -8.09 -5.82 -13.97
C ILE A 40 -9.57 -5.45 -13.80
N ALA A 41 -10.45 -6.45 -13.71
CA ALA A 41 -11.87 -6.23 -13.50
C ALA A 41 -12.14 -5.54 -12.15
N MET A 42 -11.51 -6.02 -11.08
CA MET A 42 -11.62 -5.43 -9.74
C MET A 42 -11.13 -3.98 -9.72
N LYS A 43 -9.96 -3.73 -10.31
CA LYS A 43 -9.40 -2.37 -10.44
C LYS A 43 -10.34 -1.41 -11.16
N ASN A 44 -10.93 -1.85 -12.27
CA ASN A 44 -11.85 -1.05 -13.04
C ASN A 44 -13.17 -0.82 -12.30
N LEU A 45 -13.65 -1.81 -11.54
CA LEU A 45 -14.85 -1.69 -10.71
C LEU A 45 -14.67 -0.65 -9.62
N VAL A 46 -13.61 -0.79 -8.79
CA VAL A 46 -13.30 0.13 -7.69
C VAL A 46 -13.18 1.57 -8.21
N LYS A 47 -12.39 1.76 -9.27
CA LYS A 47 -12.21 3.07 -9.90
C LYS A 47 -13.49 3.61 -10.53
N GLY A 48 -14.26 2.75 -11.21
CA GLY A 48 -15.51 3.14 -11.88
C GLY A 48 -16.60 3.56 -10.90
N GLN A 49 -16.59 3.02 -9.68
CA GLN A 49 -17.51 3.39 -8.59
C GLN A 49 -16.99 4.53 -7.72
N GLY A 50 -15.78 5.05 -7.97
CA GLY A 50 -15.15 6.06 -7.11
C GLY A 50 -14.89 5.57 -5.68
N LEU A 51 -14.62 4.27 -5.53
CA LEU A 51 -14.34 3.65 -4.23
C LEU A 51 -12.84 3.63 -3.96
N HIS A 52 -12.50 3.50 -2.68
CA HIS A 52 -11.13 3.30 -2.20
C HIS A 52 -11.06 2.00 -1.42
N THR A 53 -9.94 1.30 -1.53
CA THR A 53 -9.68 0.08 -0.77
C THR A 53 -8.42 0.22 0.06
N VAL A 54 -8.38 -0.43 1.23
CA VAL A 54 -7.14 -0.52 2.01
C VAL A 54 -6.04 -1.25 1.23
N CYS A 55 -6.40 -2.15 0.32
CA CYS A 55 -5.48 -2.87 -0.56
C CYS A 55 -4.63 -1.90 -1.40
N GLU A 56 -5.24 -0.85 -1.95
CA GLU A 56 -4.55 0.19 -2.72
C GLU A 56 -3.92 1.27 -1.82
N GLU A 57 -4.69 1.86 -0.90
CA GLU A 57 -4.26 3.04 -0.13
C GLU A 57 -3.11 2.73 0.84
N ALA A 58 -3.05 1.50 1.37
CA ALA A 58 -1.97 1.07 2.26
C ALA A 58 -0.75 0.48 1.51
N GLY A 59 -0.82 0.34 0.18
CA GLY A 59 0.25 -0.27 -0.61
C GLY A 59 0.48 -1.75 -0.28
N CYS A 60 -0.59 -2.52 -0.09
CA CYS A 60 -0.50 -3.93 0.32
C CYS A 60 0.21 -4.77 -0.77
N PRO A 61 1.25 -5.56 -0.44
CA PRO A 61 1.98 -6.37 -1.42
C PRO A 61 1.14 -7.51 -2.01
N ASN A 62 0.02 -7.87 -1.37
CA ASN A 62 -0.85 -8.99 -1.76
C ASN A 62 -2.01 -8.56 -2.66
N ILE A 63 -2.05 -7.31 -3.11
CA ILE A 63 -3.14 -6.80 -3.96
C ILE A 63 -3.35 -7.63 -5.24
N PHE A 64 -2.27 -8.17 -5.79
CA PHE A 64 -2.33 -8.98 -7.01
C PHE A 64 -2.98 -10.35 -6.78
N GLU A 65 -2.70 -11.01 -5.65
CA GLU A 65 -3.31 -12.30 -5.33
C GLU A 65 -4.76 -12.13 -4.87
N CYS A 66 -5.03 -11.24 -3.91
CA CYS A 66 -6.37 -11.09 -3.33
C CYS A 66 -7.40 -10.66 -4.38
N TRP A 67 -7.04 -9.72 -5.27
CA TRP A 67 -7.98 -9.27 -6.31
C TRP A 67 -8.15 -10.27 -7.44
N GLU A 68 -7.13 -11.09 -7.72
CA GLU A 68 -7.28 -12.18 -8.68
C GLU A 68 -8.22 -13.26 -8.14
N ASP A 69 -8.12 -13.57 -6.84
CA ASP A 69 -9.01 -14.52 -6.14
C ASP A 69 -10.40 -13.93 -5.81
N ARG A 70 -10.64 -12.65 -6.16
CA ARG A 70 -11.86 -11.88 -5.83
C ARG A 70 -12.17 -11.80 -4.33
N GLU A 71 -11.11 -11.73 -3.52
CA GLU A 71 -11.17 -11.41 -2.09
C GLU A 71 -11.03 -9.89 -1.92
N ALA A 72 -12.14 -9.16 -2.11
CA ALA A 72 -12.21 -7.70 -1.97
C ALA A 72 -13.27 -7.28 -0.95
#